data_AF-A0A081C930-F1
#
_entry.id   AF-A0A081C930-F1
#
_cell.length_a   1.000
_cell.length_b   1.000
_cell.length_c   1.000
_cell.angle_alpha   90.00
_cell.angle_beta   90.00
_cell.angle_gamma   90.00
#
_symmetry.space_group_name_H-M   'P 1'
#
loop_
_entity.id
_entity.type
_entity.pdbx_description
1 polymer ?
#
loop_
_entity_poly.entity_id
_entity_poly.type
_entity_poly.pdbx_seq_one_letter_code
_entity_poly.pdbx_strand_id
1 'polypeptide(L)'
;MKKLAIFRIIFHDVIHQNGEHITAKEFFMCCGKHTTVDENSLFRRDQMYRLMREKEFRATFSGEEKMDDLINNFVEVRVEKQLNALSVRFLRFTPYQDFVKILEYEYKLIRHYQLKKCVIDLRLIPVYAPGAPEYVKDVWFPTVRTLGVRHIAFVVPEAFWAQVSMERAHENTESIDSMAVEHFKDTETAIGWLKTR
;
A
#
# COMPACT_ATOMS: atom_id res chain seq x y z
N MET A 1 45.85 5.75 -24.69
CA MET A 1 44.90 4.66 -25.01
C MET A 1 44.50 3.95 -23.72
N LYS A 2 43.33 4.27 -23.15
CA LYS A 2 42.78 3.64 -21.94
C LYS A 2 41.61 2.74 -22.37
N LYS A 3 41.67 1.44 -22.13
CA LYS A 3 40.55 0.51 -22.37
C LYS A 3 39.57 0.62 -21.20
N LEU A 4 38.37 1.13 -21.47
CA LEU A 4 37.18 0.91 -20.66
C LEU A 4 36.76 -0.55 -20.79
N ALA A 5 36.57 -1.24 -19.67
CA ALA A 5 35.81 -2.48 -19.62
C ALA A 5 34.40 -2.13 -19.10
N ILE A 6 33.43 -2.16 -20.02
CA ILE A 6 32.00 -2.06 -19.73
C ILE A 6 31.55 -3.44 -19.23
N PHE A 7 31.28 -3.56 -17.93
CA PHE A 7 30.55 -4.70 -17.39
C PHE A 7 29.05 -4.47 -17.65
N ARG A 8 28.56 -5.06 -18.74
CA ARG A 8 27.13 -5.19 -19.03
C ARG A 8 26.68 -6.52 -18.41
N ILE A 9 26.13 -6.48 -17.20
CA ILE A 9 25.37 -7.62 -16.68
C ILE A 9 23.90 -7.36 -16.96
N ILE A 10 23.39 -8.18 -17.86
CA ILE A 10 21.99 -8.34 -18.21
C ILE A 10 21.31 -8.95 -16.98
N PHE A 11 20.43 -8.18 -16.32
CA PHE A 11 19.37 -8.73 -15.47
C PHE A 11 18.03 -8.34 -16.09
N HIS A 12 17.80 -8.85 -17.29
CA HIS A 12 16.47 -9.05 -17.81
C HIS A 12 16.49 -10.45 -18.42
N ASP A 13 15.46 -11.22 -18.10
CA ASP A 13 15.16 -12.56 -18.59
C ASP A 13 15.87 -13.71 -17.87
N VAL A 14 15.44 -13.97 -16.62
CA VAL A 14 15.39 -15.36 -16.14
C VAL A 14 14.18 -16.01 -16.80
N ILE A 15 14.43 -16.56 -17.99
CA ILE A 15 13.51 -17.45 -18.70
C ILE A 15 13.47 -18.77 -17.94
N HIS A 16 12.27 -19.20 -17.60
CA HIS A 16 11.97 -20.57 -17.20
C HIS A 16 12.37 -21.53 -18.32
N GLN A 17 13.46 -22.26 -18.13
CA GLN A 17 13.65 -23.58 -18.72
C GLN A 17 13.99 -24.54 -17.58
N ASN A 18 13.12 -25.55 -17.40
CA ASN A 18 13.31 -26.76 -16.58
C ASN A 18 12.89 -26.79 -15.10
N GLY A 19 12.10 -25.83 -14.60
CA GLY A 19 11.32 -26.05 -13.36
C GLY A 19 12.11 -26.29 -12.07
N GLU A 20 13.43 -26.07 -12.05
CA GLU A 20 14.23 -26.08 -10.83
C GLU A 20 14.41 -24.66 -10.29
N HIS A 21 14.04 -24.49 -9.03
CA HIS A 21 14.16 -23.23 -8.29
C HIS A 21 15.62 -23.04 -7.88
N ILE A 22 16.46 -22.51 -8.78
CA ILE A 22 17.84 -22.17 -8.43
C ILE A 22 17.80 -20.98 -7.47
N THR A 23 18.19 -21.22 -6.22
CA THR A 23 18.31 -20.14 -5.25
C THR A 23 19.56 -19.32 -5.55
N ALA A 24 19.54 -18.01 -5.27
CA ALA A 24 20.69 -17.12 -5.49
C ALA A 24 21.99 -17.59 -4.80
N LYS A 25 21.89 -18.55 -3.87
CA LYS A 25 23.00 -19.17 -3.16
C LYS A 25 23.79 -20.17 -4.02
N GLU A 26 23.15 -20.81 -5.01
CA GLU A 26 23.80 -21.84 -5.86
C GLU A 26 24.56 -21.21 -7.04
N PHE A 27 24.15 -20.03 -7.50
CA PHE A 27 24.84 -19.32 -8.58
C PHE A 27 26.24 -18.83 -8.16
N PHE A 28 26.51 -18.66 -6.86
CA PHE A 28 27.80 -18.20 -6.35
C PHE A 28 28.87 -19.31 -6.24
N MET A 29 28.52 -20.59 -6.41
CA MET A 29 29.48 -21.69 -6.25
C MET A 29 30.32 -22.03 -7.49
N CYS A 30 30.01 -21.49 -8.68
CA CYS A 30 30.76 -21.82 -9.91
C CYS A 30 31.92 -20.87 -10.26
N CYS A 31 32.13 -19.79 -9.51
CA CYS A 31 33.24 -18.86 -9.73
C CYS A 31 34.22 -18.89 -8.55
N GLY A 32 35.26 -19.71 -8.66
CA GLY A 32 36.34 -19.89 -7.66
C GLY A 32 37.26 -18.68 -7.46
N LYS A 33 36.69 -17.48 -7.26
CA LYS A 33 37.40 -16.30 -6.78
C LYS A 33 36.67 -15.79 -5.55
N HIS A 34 37.29 -16.00 -4.39
CA HIS A 34 36.88 -15.38 -3.13
C HIS A 34 37.10 -13.87 -3.21
N THR A 35 36.22 -13.15 -3.90
CA THR A 35 36.01 -11.73 -3.64
C THR A 35 35.14 -11.64 -2.40
N THR A 36 35.73 -11.25 -1.27
CA THR A 36 35.00 -10.83 -0.09
C THR A 36 34.11 -9.66 -0.51
N VAL A 37 32.82 -9.93 -0.67
CA VAL A 37 31.82 -8.89 -0.92
C VAL A 37 31.71 -8.13 0.39
N ASP A 38 32.24 -6.92 0.41
CA ASP A 38 32.07 -5.98 1.52
C ASP A 38 30.56 -5.75 1.73
N GLU A 39 30.04 -6.16 2.90
CA GLU A 39 28.64 -6.02 3.26
C GLU A 39 28.16 -4.56 3.18
N ASN A 40 29.08 -3.60 3.34
CA ASN A 40 28.77 -2.18 3.17
C ASN A 40 28.42 -1.81 1.72
N SER A 41 28.87 -2.59 0.73
CA SER A 41 28.58 -2.34 -0.69
C SER A 41 27.16 -2.78 -1.08
N LEU A 42 26.61 -3.82 -0.44
CA LEU A 42 25.23 -4.26 -0.62
C LEU A 42 24.24 -3.27 0.00
N PHE A 43 24.52 -2.82 1.23
CA PHE A 43 23.67 -1.86 1.94
C PHE A 43 23.50 -0.54 1.16
N ARG A 44 24.58 -0.05 0.54
CA ARG A 44 24.53 1.18 -0.29
C ARG A 44 23.70 1.01 -1.56
N ARG A 45 23.69 -0.18 -2.18
CA ARG A 45 22.89 -0.45 -3.38
C ARG A 45 21.41 -0.47 -3.06
N ASP A 46 21.00 -1.12 -1.97
CA ASP A 46 19.59 -1.17 -1.55
C ASP A 46 19.03 0.21 -1.21
N GLN A 47 19.80 1.04 -0.50
CA GLN A 47 19.41 2.44 -0.25
C GLN A 47 19.27 3.24 -1.55
N MET A 48 20.19 3.06 -2.50
CA MET A 48 20.13 3.74 -3.80
C MET A 48 18.90 3.31 -4.62
N TYR A 49 18.60 2.01 -4.70
CA TYR A 49 17.40 1.53 -5.39
C TYR A 49 16.10 2.00 -4.74
N ARG A 50 16.09 2.17 -3.41
CA ARG A 50 14.95 2.73 -2.68
C ARG A 50 14.74 4.21 -3.02
N LEU A 51 15.81 5.00 -3.05
CA LEU A 51 15.77 6.41 -3.41
C LEU A 51 15.38 6.64 -4.87
N MET A 52 15.88 5.80 -5.80
CA MET A 52 15.49 5.89 -7.21
C MET A 52 14.02 5.52 -7.40
N ARG A 53 13.54 4.44 -6.77
CA ARG A 53 12.10 4.11 -6.80
C ARG A 53 11.21 5.19 -6.19
N GLU A 54 11.65 5.86 -5.13
CA GLU A 54 10.88 6.96 -4.54
C GLU A 54 10.85 8.19 -5.46
N LYS A 55 11.96 8.50 -6.14
CA LYS A 55 12.01 9.58 -7.13
C LYS A 55 11.18 9.26 -8.38
N GLU A 56 11.25 8.04 -8.88
CA GLU A 56 10.45 7.57 -10.02
C GLU A 56 8.96 7.53 -9.67
N PHE A 57 8.63 7.08 -8.45
CA PHE A 57 7.27 7.17 -7.93
C PHE A 57 6.84 8.64 -7.97
N ARG A 58 7.53 9.55 -7.28
CA ARG A 58 7.22 10.99 -7.28
C ARG A 58 7.14 11.60 -8.69
N ALA A 59 8.01 11.20 -9.62
CA ALA A 59 7.99 11.67 -11.00
C ALA A 59 6.78 11.14 -11.80
N THR A 60 6.30 9.94 -11.48
CA THR A 60 5.03 9.42 -12.01
C THR A 60 3.84 10.26 -11.52
N PHE A 61 3.96 10.93 -10.37
CA PHE A 61 2.94 11.81 -9.78
C PHE A 61 3.20 13.31 -10.00
N SER A 62 4.32 13.72 -10.59
CA SER A 62 4.68 15.14 -10.72
C SER A 62 3.84 15.91 -11.75
N GLY A 63 2.91 15.24 -12.43
CA GLY A 63 1.85 15.88 -13.23
C GLY A 63 0.56 16.17 -12.44
N GLU A 64 0.50 15.84 -11.16
CA GLU A 64 -0.72 15.87 -10.34
C GLU A 64 -0.70 16.99 -9.27
N GLU A 65 -0.40 18.24 -9.63
CA GLU A 65 -0.64 19.39 -8.72
C GLU A 65 -2.08 19.39 -8.16
N LYS A 66 -3.02 18.87 -8.96
CA LYS A 66 -4.43 18.64 -8.57
C LYS A 66 -4.66 17.53 -7.54
N MET A 67 -3.76 16.55 -7.40
CA MET A 67 -3.91 15.48 -6.41
C MET A 67 -3.47 15.94 -5.03
N ASP A 68 -2.40 16.73 -4.93
CA ASP A 68 -1.98 17.32 -3.66
C ASP A 68 -3.09 18.23 -3.10
N ASP A 69 -3.74 19.03 -3.95
CA ASP A 69 -4.90 19.84 -3.55
C ASP A 69 -6.08 18.98 -3.08
N LEU A 70 -6.36 17.87 -3.77
CA LEU A 70 -7.46 16.98 -3.44
C LEU A 70 -7.22 16.25 -2.13
N ILE A 71 -6.00 15.74 -1.91
CA ILE A 71 -5.58 15.13 -0.65
C ILE A 71 -5.72 16.17 0.47
N ASN A 72 -5.03 17.31 0.36
CA ASN A 72 -5.01 18.30 1.43
C ASN A 72 -6.38 18.88 1.80
N ASN A 73 -7.36 18.85 0.89
CA ASN A 73 -8.71 19.34 1.17
C ASN A 73 -9.65 18.29 1.79
N PHE A 74 -9.51 17.01 1.41
CA PHE A 74 -10.49 15.97 1.78
C PHE A 74 -9.93 14.88 2.70
N VAL A 75 -8.64 14.55 2.61
CA VAL A 75 -8.08 13.36 3.23
C VAL A 75 -6.60 13.51 3.61
N GLU A 76 -6.22 13.06 4.80
CA GLU A 76 -4.81 12.84 5.11
C GLU A 76 -4.44 11.39 4.79
N VAL A 77 -3.48 11.19 3.90
CA VAL A 77 -2.96 9.84 3.55
C VAL A 77 -1.51 9.72 3.99
N ARG A 78 -1.18 8.70 4.79
CA ARG A 78 0.17 8.45 5.31
C ARG A 78 0.54 6.98 5.18
N VAL A 79 1.81 6.71 4.91
CA VAL A 79 2.37 5.35 4.92
C VAL A 79 3.07 5.12 6.25
N GLU A 80 2.47 4.29 7.09
CA GLU A 80 2.97 3.93 8.41
C GLU A 80 3.92 2.73 8.28
N LYS A 81 5.18 3.00 7.91
CA LYS A 81 6.19 1.97 7.62
C LYS A 81 6.38 0.96 8.76
N GLN A 82 6.31 1.42 10.01
CA GLN A 82 6.47 0.55 11.19
C GLN A 82 5.30 -0.43 11.37
N LEU A 83 4.12 -0.06 10.89
CA LEU A 83 2.92 -0.88 10.95
C LEU A 83 2.72 -1.69 9.66
N ASN A 84 3.50 -1.42 8.61
CA ASN A 84 3.23 -1.88 7.25
C ASN A 84 1.78 -1.56 6.82
N ALA A 85 1.33 -0.36 7.18
CA ALA A 85 -0.05 0.08 7.03
C ALA A 85 -0.19 1.35 6.21
N LEU A 86 -1.31 1.47 5.50
CA LEU A 86 -1.81 2.74 4.99
C LEU A 86 -2.71 3.37 6.05
N SER A 87 -2.46 4.64 6.39
CA SER A 87 -3.31 5.43 7.27
C SER A 87 -4.03 6.49 6.44
N VAL A 88 -5.36 6.46 6.48
CA VAL A 88 -6.23 7.35 5.72
C VAL A 88 -7.18 8.00 6.70
N ARG A 89 -7.23 9.33 6.74
CA ARG A 89 -8.16 10.07 7.56
C ARG A 89 -8.95 11.05 6.71
N PHE A 90 -10.23 10.81 6.57
CA PHE A 90 -11.09 11.76 5.89
C PHE A 90 -11.42 12.93 6.80
N LEU A 91 -11.25 14.14 6.27
CA LEU A 91 -11.39 15.39 7.01
C LEU A 91 -12.78 16.00 6.92
N ARG A 92 -13.54 15.65 5.87
CA ARG A 92 -14.88 16.19 5.57
C ARG A 92 -15.60 15.34 4.53
N PHE A 93 -16.85 15.71 4.24
CA PHE A 93 -17.60 15.15 3.12
C PHE A 93 -16.80 15.22 1.82
N THR A 94 -16.71 14.11 1.11
CA THR A 94 -15.96 13.97 -0.14
C THR A 94 -16.94 13.60 -1.26
N PRO A 95 -17.05 14.43 -2.33
CA PRO A 95 -17.85 14.08 -3.50
C PRO A 95 -17.42 12.75 -4.13
N TYR A 96 -18.36 12.00 -4.69
CA TYR A 96 -18.10 10.65 -5.23
C TYR A 96 -16.91 10.60 -6.22
N GLN A 97 -16.80 11.57 -7.13
CA GLN A 97 -15.70 11.60 -8.10
C GLN A 97 -14.33 11.77 -7.44
N ASP A 98 -14.24 12.56 -6.37
CA ASP A 98 -13.00 12.78 -5.65
C ASP A 98 -12.70 11.62 -4.71
N PHE A 99 -13.73 11.01 -4.12
CA PHE A 99 -13.63 9.77 -3.37
C PHE A 99 -12.99 8.66 -4.19
N VAL A 100 -13.45 8.44 -5.43
CA VAL A 100 -12.85 7.43 -6.34
C VAL A 100 -11.37 7.72 -6.60
N LYS A 101 -10.99 8.97 -6.88
CA LYS A 101 -9.58 9.36 -7.10
C LYS A 101 -8.70 9.12 -5.88
N ILE A 102 -9.22 9.40 -4.68
CA ILE A 102 -8.52 9.11 -3.41
C ILE A 102 -8.25 7.62 -3.32
N LEU A 103 -9.26 6.77 -3.52
CA LEU A 103 -9.11 5.33 -3.43
C LEU A 103 -8.14 4.78 -4.50
N GLU A 104 -8.16 5.32 -5.71
CA GLU A 104 -7.18 4.97 -6.74
C GLU A 104 -5.76 5.34 -6.33
N TYR A 105 -5.58 6.49 -5.68
CA TYR A 105 -4.30 6.88 -5.09
C TYR A 105 -3.86 5.93 -3.97
N GLU A 106 -4.77 5.50 -3.10
CA GLU A 106 -4.51 4.47 -2.08
C GLU A 106 -4.02 3.16 -2.72
N TYR A 107 -4.64 2.69 -3.81
CA TYR A 107 -4.22 1.47 -4.51
C TYR A 107 -2.77 1.57 -5.00
N LYS A 108 -2.38 2.73 -5.54
CA LYS A 108 -1.02 2.98 -5.99
C LYS A 108 -0.03 2.89 -4.83
N LEU A 109 -0.37 3.47 -3.67
CA LEU A 109 0.46 3.40 -2.46
C LEU A 109 0.56 1.98 -1.91
N ILE A 110 -0.57 1.27 -1.78
CA ILE A 110 -0.60 -0.12 -1.31
C ILE A 110 0.26 -1.00 -2.21
N ARG A 111 0.12 -0.87 -3.53
CA ARG A 111 0.92 -1.62 -4.50
C ARG A 111 2.41 -1.28 -4.41
N HIS A 112 2.75 0.01 -4.32
CA HIS A 112 4.14 0.44 -4.31
C HIS A 112 4.88 0.00 -3.03
N TYR A 113 4.25 0.19 -1.87
CA TYR A 113 4.83 -0.14 -0.57
C TYR A 113 4.52 -1.57 -0.10
N GLN A 114 3.73 -2.33 -0.86
CA GLN A 114 3.30 -3.70 -0.53
C GLN A 114 2.63 -3.79 0.84
N LEU A 115 1.82 -2.78 1.15
CA LEU A 115 1.15 -2.63 2.45
C LEU A 115 0.17 -3.77 2.68
N LYS A 116 0.11 -4.27 3.92
CA LYS A 116 -0.75 -5.39 4.31
C LYS A 116 -1.89 -4.98 5.22
N LYS A 117 -1.86 -3.73 5.70
CA LYS A 117 -2.78 -3.20 6.70
C LYS A 117 -3.32 -1.84 6.26
N CYS A 118 -4.53 -1.52 6.69
CA CYS A 118 -5.12 -0.20 6.51
C CYS A 118 -5.76 0.26 7.83
N VAL A 119 -5.61 1.54 8.16
CA VAL A 119 -6.43 2.23 9.16
C VAL A 119 -7.15 3.37 8.47
N ILE A 120 -8.48 3.36 8.52
CA ILE A 120 -9.35 4.31 7.82
C ILE A 120 -10.19 5.05 8.86
N ASP A 121 -9.89 6.32 9.08
CA ASP A 121 -10.63 7.19 10.00
C ASP A 121 -11.71 7.98 9.26
N LEU A 122 -12.96 7.65 9.58
CA LEU A 122 -14.18 8.16 8.98
C LEU A 122 -14.97 9.04 9.95
N ARG A 123 -14.45 9.34 11.15
CA ARG A 123 -15.21 10.05 12.21
C ARG A 123 -15.73 11.42 11.79
N LEU A 124 -15.06 12.09 10.84
CA LEU A 124 -15.43 13.40 10.34
C LEU A 124 -16.31 13.34 9.08
N ILE A 125 -16.65 12.14 8.60
CA ILE A 125 -17.63 11.96 7.52
C ILE A 125 -18.99 11.60 8.14
N PRO A 126 -19.98 12.49 8.08
CA PRO A 126 -21.32 12.18 8.60
C PRO A 126 -22.06 11.17 7.72
N VAL A 127 -21.82 11.18 6.40
CA VAL A 127 -22.47 10.31 5.42
C VAL A 127 -21.60 10.16 4.17
N TYR A 128 -21.64 8.98 3.55
CA TYR A 128 -21.04 8.76 2.24
C TYR A 128 -21.79 9.52 1.13
N ALA A 129 -21.07 9.93 0.10
CA ALA A 129 -21.70 10.40 -1.13
C ALA A 129 -22.51 9.26 -1.79
N PRO A 130 -23.59 9.55 -2.52
CA PRO A 130 -24.31 8.54 -3.30
C PRO A 130 -23.36 7.76 -4.22
N GLY A 131 -23.44 6.43 -4.22
CA GLY A 131 -22.56 5.53 -4.99
C GLY A 131 -21.28 5.13 -4.28
N ALA A 132 -20.84 5.84 -3.24
CA ALA A 132 -19.61 5.51 -2.52
C ALA A 132 -19.72 4.20 -1.71
N PRO A 133 -20.83 3.88 -1.01
CA PRO A 133 -20.97 2.58 -0.33
C PRO A 133 -20.87 1.39 -1.30
N GLU A 134 -21.51 1.49 -2.46
CA GLU A 134 -21.46 0.49 -3.51
C GLU A 134 -20.03 0.35 -4.05
N TYR A 135 -19.34 1.45 -4.31
CA TYR A 135 -17.95 1.42 -4.77
C TYR A 135 -17.01 0.80 -3.73
N VAL A 136 -17.20 1.10 -2.44
CA VAL A 136 -16.41 0.49 -1.36
C VAL A 136 -16.58 -1.03 -1.37
N LYS A 137 -17.84 -1.48 -1.42
CA LYS A 137 -18.20 -2.91 -1.41
C LYS A 137 -17.72 -3.65 -2.65
N ASP A 138 -18.04 -3.12 -3.83
CA ASP A 138 -17.91 -3.85 -5.10
C ASP A 138 -16.55 -3.64 -5.77
N VAL A 139 -15.82 -2.57 -5.41
CA VAL A 139 -14.53 -2.22 -6.02
C VAL A 139 -13.41 -2.18 -5.00
N TRP A 140 -13.53 -1.39 -3.93
CA TRP A 140 -12.42 -1.14 -3.02
C TRP A 140 -11.99 -2.39 -2.25
N PHE A 141 -12.91 -3.05 -1.54
CA PHE A 141 -12.60 -4.26 -0.78
C PHE A 141 -11.97 -5.36 -1.64
N PRO A 142 -12.55 -5.73 -2.81
CA PRO A 142 -11.91 -6.68 -3.72
C PRO A 142 -10.51 -6.23 -4.16
N THR A 143 -10.35 -4.96 -4.54
CA THR A 143 -9.09 -4.42 -5.05
C THR A 143 -7.99 -4.47 -3.98
N VAL A 144 -8.21 -3.91 -2.79
CA VAL A 144 -7.19 -3.91 -1.73
C VAL A 144 -6.83 -5.33 -1.28
N ARG A 145 -7.79 -6.26 -1.31
CA ARG A 145 -7.54 -7.69 -1.06
C ARG A 145 -6.62 -8.29 -2.11
N THR A 146 -6.84 -8.02 -3.40
CA THR A 146 -5.95 -8.49 -4.49
C THR A 146 -4.55 -7.87 -4.41
N LEU A 147 -4.45 -6.65 -3.90
CA LEU A 147 -3.17 -5.98 -3.63
C LEU A 147 -2.46 -6.52 -2.38
N GLY A 148 -3.11 -7.41 -1.63
CA GLY A 148 -2.54 -8.14 -0.51
C GLY A 148 -2.82 -7.54 0.87
N VAL A 149 -3.76 -6.59 1.00
CA VAL A 149 -4.25 -6.13 2.30
C VAL A 149 -4.99 -7.28 2.99
N ARG A 150 -4.78 -7.42 4.30
CA ARG A 150 -5.30 -8.51 5.15
C ARG A 150 -5.96 -8.02 6.43
N HIS A 151 -5.62 -6.82 6.90
CA HIS A 151 -6.20 -6.24 8.12
C HIS A 151 -6.64 -4.81 7.87
N ILE A 152 -7.90 -4.50 8.15
CA ILE A 152 -8.47 -3.17 7.97
C ILE A 152 -9.13 -2.75 9.28
N ALA A 153 -8.67 -1.64 9.84
CA ALA A 153 -9.27 -1.02 11.01
C ALA A 153 -10.04 0.24 10.59
N PHE A 154 -11.36 0.25 10.79
CA PHE A 154 -12.17 1.43 10.56
C PHE A 154 -12.37 2.18 11.87
N VAL A 155 -12.09 3.48 11.89
CA VAL A 155 -12.45 4.36 13.01
C VAL A 155 -13.73 5.09 12.62
N VAL A 156 -14.85 4.73 13.25
CA VAL A 156 -16.19 5.19 12.88
C VAL A 156 -16.74 6.21 13.89
N PRO A 157 -17.62 7.15 13.48
CA PRO A 157 -18.28 8.06 14.42
C PRO A 157 -19.17 7.29 15.40
N GLU A 158 -19.34 7.79 16.62
CA GLU A 158 -20.27 7.20 17.61
C GLU A 158 -21.75 7.35 17.24
N ALA A 159 -22.08 8.23 16.29
CA ALA A 159 -23.46 8.49 15.90
C ALA A 159 -24.06 7.28 15.16
N PHE A 160 -25.14 6.75 15.73
CA PHE A 160 -25.90 5.55 15.30
C PHE A 160 -26.20 5.46 13.79
N TRP A 161 -26.47 6.58 13.11
CA TRP A 161 -26.79 6.59 11.68
C TRP A 161 -25.59 6.30 10.78
N ALA A 162 -24.38 6.61 11.23
CA ALA A 162 -23.16 6.22 10.54
C ALA A 162 -22.93 4.70 10.69
N GLN A 163 -23.24 4.13 11.85
CA GLN A 163 -23.10 2.69 12.08
C GLN A 163 -24.01 1.87 11.16
N VAL A 164 -25.30 2.20 11.05
CA VAL A 164 -26.25 1.44 10.19
C VAL A 164 -25.89 1.53 8.69
N SER A 165 -25.41 2.68 8.23
CA SER A 165 -24.97 2.86 6.83
C SER A 165 -23.67 2.08 6.54
N MET A 166 -22.74 2.05 7.52
CA MET A 166 -21.47 1.33 7.42
C MET A 166 -21.64 -0.18 7.56
N GLU A 167 -22.52 -0.62 8.46
CA GLU A 167 -22.87 -2.03 8.65
C GLU A 167 -23.44 -2.62 7.35
N ARG A 168 -24.36 -1.92 6.67
CA ARG A 168 -24.87 -2.37 5.36
C ARG A 168 -23.81 -2.44 4.26
N ALA A 169 -22.81 -1.54 4.29
CA ALA A 169 -21.66 -1.61 3.38
C ALA A 169 -20.73 -2.80 3.70
N HIS A 170 -20.75 -3.30 4.94
CA HIS A 170 -19.85 -4.32 5.47
C HIS A 170 -20.53 -5.68 5.77
N GLU A 171 -21.85 -5.79 5.63
CA GLU A 171 -22.68 -6.97 5.97
C GLU A 171 -22.27 -8.26 5.23
N ASN A 172 -21.49 -8.17 4.15
CA ASN A 172 -20.95 -9.32 3.42
C ASN A 172 -19.43 -9.51 3.56
N THR A 173 -18.79 -8.71 4.42
CA THR A 173 -17.32 -8.66 4.54
C THR A 173 -16.81 -9.48 5.72
N GLU A 174 -17.63 -9.72 6.75
CA GLU A 174 -17.24 -10.43 8.00
C GLU A 174 -16.85 -11.90 7.80
N SER A 175 -17.09 -12.50 6.62
CA SER A 175 -16.73 -13.89 6.30
C SER A 175 -15.93 -14.05 5.01
N ILE A 176 -15.25 -13.00 4.55
CA ILE A 176 -14.28 -13.16 3.47
C ILE A 176 -13.00 -13.74 4.07
N ASP A 177 -12.84 -15.06 3.96
CA ASP A 177 -11.82 -15.98 4.52
C ASP A 177 -10.34 -15.51 4.55
N SER A 178 -10.02 -14.36 3.94
CA SER A 178 -8.65 -13.84 3.82
C SER A 178 -8.44 -12.44 4.40
N MET A 179 -9.45 -11.77 4.96
CA MET A 179 -9.32 -10.38 5.40
C MET A 179 -10.07 -10.11 6.71
N ALA A 180 -9.35 -9.66 7.73
CA ALA A 180 -9.93 -9.23 9.00
C ALA A 180 -10.30 -7.74 8.93
N VAL A 181 -11.54 -7.43 9.23
CA VAL A 181 -12.06 -6.05 9.30
C VAL A 181 -12.60 -5.83 10.70
N GLU A 182 -12.22 -4.73 11.34
CA GLU A 182 -12.70 -4.40 12.68
C GLU A 182 -12.95 -2.89 12.83
N HIS A 183 -13.95 -2.55 13.63
CA HIS A 183 -14.41 -1.17 13.84
C HIS A 183 -14.05 -0.68 15.23
N PHE A 184 -13.55 0.55 15.30
CA PHE A 184 -13.04 1.18 16.50
C PHE A 184 -13.66 2.57 16.68
N LYS A 185 -13.69 3.05 17.92
CA LYS A 185 -14.12 4.41 18.27
C LYS A 185 -13.00 5.44 18.17
N ASP A 186 -11.76 4.99 18.30
CA ASP A 186 -10.58 5.83 18.33
C ASP A 186 -9.42 5.21 17.57
N THR A 187 -8.53 6.08 17.09
CA THR A 187 -7.38 5.69 16.27
C THR A 187 -6.33 4.93 17.07
N GLU A 188 -6.21 5.15 18.37
CA GLU A 188 -5.19 4.52 19.20
C GLU A 188 -5.48 3.03 19.39
N THR A 189 -6.72 2.68 19.74
CA THR A 189 -7.20 1.30 19.84
C THR A 189 -7.10 0.58 18.50
N ALA A 190 -7.48 1.24 17.40
CA ALA A 190 -7.34 0.70 16.04
C ALA A 190 -5.88 0.35 15.70
N ILE A 191 -4.95 1.27 16.00
CA ILE A 191 -3.51 1.04 15.80
C ILE A 191 -3.00 -0.07 16.72
N GLY A 192 -3.45 -0.11 17.98
CA GLY A 192 -3.13 -1.16 18.95
C GLY A 192 -3.50 -2.54 18.41
N TRP A 193 -4.70 -2.68 17.85
CA TRP A 193 -5.14 -3.91 17.19
C TRP A 193 -4.30 -4.26 15.97
N LEU A 194 -3.98 -3.30 15.10
CA LEU A 194 -3.13 -3.56 13.93
C LEU A 194 -1.72 -4.05 14.31
N LYS A 195 -1.21 -3.68 15.49
CA LYS A 195 0.09 -4.17 15.99
C LYS A 195 0.07 -5.62 16.44
N THR A 196 -1.09 -6.19 16.78
CA THR A 196 -1.22 -7.60 17.21
C THR A 196 -1.43 -8.57 16.03
N ARG A 197 -1.61 -8.03 14.82
CA ARG A 197 -1.83 -8.78 13.58
C ARG A 197 -0.57 -8.91 12.73
#